data_AF-A0AA90P047-F1
#
_entry.id   AF-A0AA90P047-F1
#
_cell.length_a   1.000
_cell.length_b   1.000
_cell.length_c   1.000
_cell.angle_alpha   90.00
_cell.angle_beta   90.00
_cell.angle_gamma   90.00
#
_symmetry.space_group_name_H-M   'P 1'
#
loop_
_entity.id
_entity.type
_entity.pdbx_description
1 polymer ?
#
loop_
_entity_poly.entity_id
_entity_poly.type
_entity_poly.pdbx_seq_one_letter_code
_entity_poly.pdbx_strand_id
1 'polypeptide(L)' 'MARKKPNKAAGFDGVDISYLGSRDEPAEERTVESRNKLRKSLSSQIEEFLSKGGEIEEVPTNVTAEPIQKPNGQYGNRPI' A
#
# COMPACT_ATOMS: atom_id res chain seq x y z
N MET A 1 -36.67 3.80 15.50
CA MET A 1 -35.51 3.47 16.35
C MET A 1 -34.45 4.54 16.15
N ALA A 2 -34.20 5.38 17.15
CA ALA A 2 -33.28 6.52 17.05
C ALA A 2 -31.82 6.04 17.21
N ARG A 3 -30.97 6.30 16.22
CA ARG A 3 -29.53 6.03 16.31
C ARG A 3 -28.90 7.06 17.25
N LYS A 4 -28.37 6.59 18.39
CA LYS A 4 -27.62 7.40 19.37
C LYS A 4 -26.35 7.92 18.69
N LYS A 5 -26.18 9.24 18.62
CA LYS A 5 -24.98 9.87 18.06
C LYS A 5 -23.78 9.59 18.99
N PRO A 6 -22.60 9.23 18.46
CA PRO A 6 -21.41 9.08 19.29
C PRO A 6 -20.96 10.44 19.80
N ASN A 7 -20.62 10.51 21.08
CA ASN A 7 -20.08 11.72 21.70
C ASN A 7 -18.69 12.02 21.11
N LYS A 8 -18.51 13.24 20.59
CA LYS A 8 -17.23 13.75 20.11
C LYS A 8 -16.30 13.89 21.32
N ALA A 9 -15.30 13.01 21.42
CA ALA A 9 -14.22 13.18 22.38
C ALA A 9 -13.49 14.48 22.04
N ALA A 10 -13.37 15.37 23.04
CA ALA A 10 -12.60 16.60 22.91
C ALA A 10 -11.12 16.24 22.86
N GLY A 11 -10.52 16.29 21.67
CA GLY A 11 -9.11 16.03 21.46
C GLY A 11 -8.64 16.61 20.12
N PHE A 12 -7.81 17.64 20.23
CA PHE A 12 -7.02 18.34 19.21
C PHE A 12 -7.77 19.13 18.12
N ASP A 13 -7.50 20.44 18.10
CA ASP A 13 -8.10 21.42 17.19
C ASP A 13 -7.87 21.10 15.71
N GLY A 14 -8.98 20.89 14.99
CA GLY A 14 -9.14 21.33 13.61
C GLY A 14 -8.55 20.50 12.48
N VAL A 15 -7.78 19.45 12.73
CA VAL A 15 -7.24 18.59 11.65
C VAL A 15 -8.01 17.28 11.57
N ASP A 16 -8.81 17.10 10.52
CA ASP A 16 -9.45 15.82 10.21
C ASP A 16 -8.39 14.80 9.75
N ILE A 17 -7.76 14.12 10.71
CA ILE A 17 -6.76 13.05 10.47
C ILE A 17 -7.38 11.82 9.79
N SER A 18 -8.72 11.76 9.75
CA SER A 18 -9.50 10.68 9.12
C SER A 18 -9.26 10.50 7.62
N TYR A 19 -8.68 11.51 6.95
CA TYR A 19 -8.36 11.47 5.51
C TYR A 19 -6.85 11.35 5.20
N LEU A 20 -5.97 11.39 6.21
CA LEU A 20 -4.51 11.37 6.04
C LEU A 20 -3.91 9.95 5.94
N GLY A 21 -4.75 8.94 5.69
CA GLY A 21 -4.38 7.53 5.57
C GLY A 21 -5.60 6.64 5.29
N SER A 22 -5.39 5.32 5.12
CA SER A 22 -6.52 4.39 5.07
C SER A 22 -7.26 4.41 6.40
N ARG A 23 -8.59 4.22 6.38
CA ARG A 23 -9.42 4.08 7.59
C ARG A 23 -8.95 2.92 8.48
N ASP A 24 -8.24 1.97 7.90
CA ASP A 24 -7.76 0.76 8.56
C ASP A 24 -6.42 0.95 9.29
N GLU A 25 -5.72 2.06 9.05
CA GLU A 25 -4.45 2.37 9.70
C GLU A 25 -4.68 3.01 11.09
N PRO A 26 -4.09 2.49 12.18
CA PRO A 26 -4.23 3.07 13.50
C PRO A 26 -3.61 4.48 13.56
N ALA A 27 -4.15 5.34 14.42
CA ALA A 27 -3.65 6.72 14.56
C ALA A 27 -2.18 6.80 15.00
N GLU A 28 -1.69 5.78 15.71
CA GLU A 28 -0.31 5.67 16.18
C GLU A 28 0.70 5.56 15.02
N GLU A 29 0.30 4.92 13.92
CA GLU A 29 1.14 4.73 12.72
C GLU A 29 1.28 6.01 11.90
N ARG A 30 0.34 6.95 12.04
CA ARG A 30 0.36 8.24 11.32
C ARG A 30 1.38 9.25 11.86
N THR A 31 2.02 8.95 12.99
CA THR A 31 3.02 9.81 13.61
C THR A 31 4.35 9.83 12.85
N VAL A 32 5.10 10.94 12.95
CA VAL A 32 6.43 11.07 12.33
C VAL A 32 7.41 10.05 12.89
N GLU A 33 7.34 9.79 14.20
CA GLU A 33 8.19 8.80 14.86
C GLU A 33 7.92 7.38 14.36
N SER A 34 6.65 7.01 14.16
CA SER A 34 6.31 5.68 13.60
C SER A 34 6.91 5.51 12.20
N ARG A 35 6.72 6.48 11.31
CA ARG A 35 7.31 6.43 9.95
C ARG A 35 8.83 6.37 9.99
N ASN A 36 9.47 7.07 10.93
CA ASN A 36 10.91 7.00 11.10
C ASN A 36 11.38 5.62 11.58
N LYS A 37 10.64 4.95 12.48
CA LYS A 37 10.92 3.57 12.89
C LYS A 37 10.78 2.60 11.70
N LEU A 38 9.71 2.74 10.90
CA LEU A 38 9.51 1.94 9.70
C LEU A 38 10.64 2.12 8.68
N ARG A 39 11.06 3.37 8.41
CA ARG A 39 12.21 3.64 7.54
C ARG A 39 13.49 3.00 8.05
N LYS A 40 13.79 3.11 9.34
CA LYS A 40 14.98 2.48 9.93
C LYS A 40 14.96 0.95 9.78
N SER A 41 13.81 0.33 10.03
CA SER A 41 13.62 -1.12 9.85
C SER A 41 13.86 -1.53 8.39
N LEU A 42 13.27 -0.79 7.44
CA LEU A 42 13.44 -1.04 6.02
C LEU A 42 14.91 -0.86 5.57
N SER A 43 15.58 0.20 6.01
CA SER A 43 17.01 0.42 5.73
C SER A 43 17.87 -0.74 6.21
N SER A 44 17.64 -1.24 7.43
CA SER A 44 18.34 -2.42 7.96
C SER A 44 18.12 -3.67 7.09
N GLN A 45 16.89 -3.90 6.64
CA GLN A 45 16.58 -5.04 5.78
C GLN A 45 17.24 -4.94 4.40
N ILE A 46 17.32 -3.72 3.85
CA ILE A 46 18.02 -3.48 2.58
C ILE A 46 19.52 -3.77 2.74
N GLU A 47 20.15 -3.30 3.81
CA GLU A 47 21.56 -3.56 4.09
C GLU A 47 21.83 -5.07 4.22
N GLU A 48 20.96 -5.80 4.93
CA GLU A 48 21.05 -7.26 5.02
C GLU A 48 20.91 -7.93 3.66
N PHE A 49 19.95 -7.50 2.84
CA PHE A 49 19.73 -8.05 1.50
C PHE A 49 20.96 -7.87 0.61
N LEU A 50 21.56 -6.68 0.61
CA LEU A 50 22.79 -6.40 -0.13
C LEU A 50 23.98 -7.22 0.39
N SER A 51 24.11 -7.37 1.71
CA SER A 51 25.20 -8.17 2.32
C SER A 51 25.10 -9.67 2.00
N LYS A 52 23.88 -10.17 1.79
CA LYS A 52 23.61 -11.56 1.36
C LYS A 52 23.89 -11.77 -0.14
N GLY A 53 24.32 -10.74 -0.86
CA GLY A 53 24.60 -10.80 -2.30
C GLY A 53 23.39 -10.52 -3.19
N GLY A 54 22.32 -9.91 -2.65
CA GLY A 54 21.23 -9.38 -3.45
C GLY A 54 21.64 -8.11 -4.21
N GLU A 55 21.07 -7.90 -5.38
CA GLU A 55 21.32 -6.73 -6.24
C GLU A 55 20.01 -5.95 -6.45
N ILE A 56 20.11 -4.62 -6.57
CA ILE A 56 18.98 -3.75 -6.86
C ILE A 56 18.99 -3.45 -8.35
N GLU A 57 17.98 -3.94 -9.06
CA GLU A 57 17.79 -3.65 -10.48
C GLU A 57 16.98 -2.35 -10.66
N GLU A 58 17.47 -1.44 -11.49
CA GLU A 58 16.74 -0.24 -11.88
C GLU A 58 15.75 -0.58 -12.99
N VAL A 59 14.45 -0.49 -12.68
CA VAL A 59 13.40 -0.71 -13.68
C VAL A 59 13.10 0.62 -14.39
N PRO A 60 13.26 0.71 -15.72
CA PRO A 60 12.91 1.90 -16.47
C PRO A 60 11.40 2.17 -16.40
N THR A 61 11.00 3.43 -16.35
CA THR A 61 9.59 3.87 -16.23
C THR A 61 8.68 3.40 -17.36
N ASN A 62 9.24 2.96 -18.49
CA ASN A 62 8.49 2.51 -19.66
C ASN A 62 8.24 0.99 -19.68
N VAL A 63 8.68 0.24 -18.67
CA VAL A 63 8.38 -1.19 -18.53
C VAL A 63 7.00 -1.35 -17.89
N THR A 64 5.97 -1.09 -18.69
CA THR A 64 4.66 -1.69 -18.43
C THR A 64 4.74 -3.13 -18.87
N ALA A 65 4.49 -4.08 -17.97
CA ALA A 65 4.26 -5.48 -18.36
C ALA A 65 3.31 -5.50 -19.56
N GLU A 66 3.61 -6.33 -20.59
CA GLU A 66 2.77 -6.39 -21.77
C GLU A 66 1.31 -6.52 -21.33
N PRO A 67 0.40 -5.66 -21.84
CA PRO A 67 -1.00 -5.73 -21.46
C PRO A 67 -1.52 -7.12 -21.79
N ILE A 68 -2.26 -7.71 -20.85
CA ILE A 68 -2.81 -9.07 -20.98
C ILE A 68 -3.57 -9.15 -22.30
N GLN A 69 -3.09 -10.00 -23.22
CA GLN A 69 -3.70 -10.17 -24.52
C GLN A 69 -5.07 -10.83 -24.36
N LYS A 70 -6.05 -10.40 -25.17
CA LYS A 70 -7.38 -11.02 -25.16
C LYS A 70 -7.24 -12.52 -25.49
N PRO A 71 -7.94 -13.41 -24.76
CA PRO A 71 -7.90 -14.84 -25.07
C PRO A 71 -8.41 -15.07 -26.50
N ASN A 72 -7.70 -15.91 -27.26
CA ASN A 72 -8.15 -16.34 -28.57
C ASN A 72 -9.40 -17.22 -28.41
N GLY A 73 -10.55 -16.70 -28.82
CA GLY A 73 -11.83 -17.41 -28.76
C GLY A 73 -11.88 -18.57 -29.76
N GLN A 74 -11.24 -19.69 -29.46
CA GLN A 74 -11.31 -20.93 -30.26
C GLN A 74 -12.51 -21.80 -29.86
N TYR A 75 -13.60 -21.18 -29.37
CA TYR A 75 -14.84 -21.90 -29.10
C TYR A 75 -15.61 -22.05 -30.42
N GLY A 76 -15.82 -23.29 -30.87
CA GLY A 76 -16.60 -23.60 -32.08
C GLY A 76 -15.80 -24.01 -33.32
N ASN A 77 -14.47 -24.11 -33.27
CA ASN A 77 -13.65 -24.57 -34.41
C ASN A 77 -13.59 -26.10 -34.55
N ARG A 78 -14.38 -26.86 -33.77
CA ARG A 78 -14.56 -28.31 -33.98
C ARG A 78 -15.86 -28.48 -34.76
N PRO A 79 -15.84 -29.08 -35.97
CA PRO A 79 -17.07 -29.44 -36.65
C PRO A 79 -17.88 -30.40 -35.77
N ILE A 80 -19.19 -30.17 -35.69
CA ILE A 80 -20.17 -31.00 -34.99
C ILE A 80 -20.51 -32.26 -35.78
#